data_AF-C3YIX1-F1
#
_entry.id   AF-C3YIX1-F1
#
_cell.length_a   1.000
_cell.length_b   1.000
_cell.length_c   1.000
_cell.angle_alpha   90.00
_cell.angle_beta   90.00
_cell.angle_gamma   90.00
#
_symmetry.space_group_name_H-M   'P 1'
#
loop_
_entity.id
_entity.type
_entity.pdbx_description
1 polymer ?
#
loop_
_entity_poly.entity_id
_entity_poly.type
_entity_poly.pdbx_seq_one_letter_code
_entity_poly.pdbx_strand_id
1 'polypeptide(L)'
;MVLIIRYGTHLFGKSDHFTVDGQEAFVQTKFYHVGYMPCAPEESYLFLKDGATIQLPEIAGATILWAWLRYILTLLFGLALCGCIITFIVMTTKDVLPWVCLGLCIFFFLVLIASYVYKPKASEANKQKYLQILGHVQHSKIPVQASEADPLLAPSV
;
A
#
# COMPACT_ATOMS: atom_id res chain seq x y z
N MET A 1 -8.53 12.05 -26.97
CA MET A 1 -7.64 11.86 -25.81
C MET A 1 -8.19 10.68 -25.01
N VAL A 2 -7.50 9.54 -24.97
CA VAL A 2 -8.00 8.33 -24.28
C VAL A 2 -7.60 8.43 -22.81
N LEU A 3 -8.59 8.55 -21.92
CA LEU A 3 -8.38 8.59 -20.47
C LEU A 3 -8.37 7.15 -19.95
N ILE A 4 -7.18 6.62 -19.64
CA ILE A 4 -7.05 5.25 -19.14
C ILE A 4 -7.29 5.28 -17.64
N ILE A 5 -8.43 4.74 -17.21
CA ILE A 5 -8.79 4.57 -15.80
C ILE A 5 -8.26 3.21 -15.34
N ARG A 6 -7.53 3.19 -14.23
CA ARG A 6 -7.02 1.95 -13.61
C ARG A 6 -7.38 1.89 -12.13
N TYR A 7 -7.84 0.72 -11.70
CA TYR A 7 -8.08 0.40 -10.31
C TYR A 7 -7.05 -0.61 -9.83
N GLY A 8 -6.48 -0.38 -8.66
CA GLY A 8 -5.51 -1.33 -8.12
C GLY A 8 -4.97 -0.94 -6.76
N THR A 9 -4.57 -1.97 -6.02
CA THR A 9 -3.91 -1.86 -4.72
C THR A 9 -2.39 -1.86 -4.87
N HIS A 10 -1.87 -2.48 -5.95
CA HIS A 10 -0.45 -2.82 -6.13
C HIS A 10 0.49 -1.65 -6.40
N LEU A 11 0.00 -0.56 -6.98
CA LEU A 11 0.89 0.47 -7.51
C LEU A 11 1.55 1.30 -6.42
N PHE A 12 0.86 1.56 -5.30
CA PHE A 12 1.31 2.61 -4.39
C PHE A 12 0.90 2.46 -2.91
N GLY A 13 0.02 1.52 -2.55
CA GLY A 13 -0.77 1.63 -1.32
C GLY A 13 -0.27 0.90 -0.07
N LYS A 14 0.87 0.19 -0.08
CA LYS A 14 1.30 -0.56 1.11
C LYS A 14 1.88 0.38 2.17
N SER A 15 1.24 0.43 3.34
CA SER A 15 1.77 1.10 4.52
C SER A 15 1.33 0.42 5.82
N ASP A 16 1.77 0.97 6.95
CA ASP A 16 1.41 0.52 8.29
C ASP A 16 1.69 -0.97 8.51
N HIS A 17 2.96 -1.37 8.35
CA HIS A 17 3.42 -2.71 8.69
C HIS A 17 3.51 -2.89 10.21
N PHE A 18 2.90 -3.95 10.75
CA PHE A 18 2.98 -4.34 12.15
C PHE A 18 2.87 -5.85 12.31
N THR A 19 3.07 -6.35 13.53
CA THR A 19 2.99 -7.78 13.85
C THR A 19 1.80 -8.04 14.77
N VAL A 20 0.99 -9.04 14.44
CA VAL A 20 -0.10 -9.58 15.27
C VAL A 20 0.18 -11.06 15.47
N ASP A 21 0.31 -11.51 16.73
CA ASP A 21 0.54 -12.92 17.08
C ASP A 21 1.69 -13.59 16.30
N GLY A 22 2.78 -12.85 16.08
CA GLY A 22 3.95 -13.32 15.32
C GLY A 22 3.79 -13.30 13.80
N GLN A 23 2.66 -12.83 13.27
CA GLN A 23 2.40 -12.69 11.84
C GLN A 23 2.47 -11.24 11.38
N GLU A 24 3.07 -11.00 10.20
CA GLU A 24 3.11 -9.66 9.59
C GLU A 24 1.73 -9.29 9.05
N ALA A 25 1.24 -8.12 9.47
CA ALA A 25 0.03 -7.48 8.97
C ALA A 25 0.39 -6.14 8.33
N PHE A 26 -0.31 -5.76 7.27
CA PHE A 26 -0.10 -4.49 6.59
C PHE A 26 -1.40 -3.94 6.02
N VAL A 27 -1.45 -2.63 5.83
CA VAL A 27 -2.61 -1.97 5.23
C VAL A 27 -2.32 -1.64 3.78
N GLN A 28 -3.32 -1.84 2.93
CA GLN A 28 -3.25 -1.48 1.53
C GLN A 28 -4.53 -0.79 1.09
N THR A 29 -4.38 0.38 0.47
CA THR A 29 -5.51 1.15 -0.05
C THR A 29 -5.65 0.96 -1.56
N LYS A 30 -6.88 0.76 -1.99
CA LYS A 30 -7.28 0.76 -3.39
C LYS A 30 -7.46 2.20 -3.84
N PHE A 31 -6.76 2.58 -4.90
CA PHE A 31 -6.85 3.93 -5.47
C PHE A 31 -7.50 3.90 -6.84
N TYR A 32 -8.31 4.92 -7.09
CA TYR A 32 -8.70 5.38 -8.41
C TYR A 32 -7.52 6.12 -9.06
N HIS A 33 -7.11 5.67 -10.25
CA HIS A 33 -6.02 6.28 -11.00
C HIS A 33 -6.47 6.77 -12.37
N VAL A 34 -5.99 7.97 -12.73
CA VAL A 34 -5.96 8.45 -14.11
C VAL A 34 -4.52 8.29 -14.63
N GLY A 35 -4.32 7.32 -15.53
CA GLY A 35 -2.98 6.91 -15.92
C GLY A 35 -2.20 6.31 -14.75
N TYR A 36 -1.15 7.01 -14.29
CA TYR A 36 -0.32 6.63 -13.13
C TYR A 36 -0.54 7.54 -11.91
N MET A 37 -1.40 8.56 -12.02
CA MET A 37 -1.68 9.49 -10.92
C MET A 37 -2.67 8.86 -9.94
N PRO A 38 -2.34 8.76 -8.64
CA PRO A 38 -3.30 8.36 -7.62
C PRO A 38 -4.26 9.53 -7.36
N CYS A 39 -5.49 9.43 -7.84
CA CYS A 39 -6.45 10.54 -7.81
C CYS A 39 -7.31 10.53 -6.54
N ALA A 40 -7.92 9.38 -6.21
CA ALA A 40 -8.76 9.27 -5.03
C ALA A 40 -8.61 7.88 -4.38
N PRO A 41 -8.50 7.79 -3.05
CA PRO A 41 -8.62 6.51 -2.36
C PRO A 41 -10.08 6.07 -2.33
N GLU A 42 -10.34 4.78 -2.56
CA GLU A 42 -11.69 4.21 -2.45
C GLU A 42 -11.87 3.47 -1.13
N GLU A 43 -10.99 2.50 -0.87
CA GLU A 43 -11.14 1.55 0.22
C GLU A 43 -9.78 1.14 0.77
N SER A 44 -9.67 0.95 2.08
CA SER A 44 -8.48 0.43 2.73
C SER A 44 -8.73 -0.97 3.26
N TYR A 45 -7.74 -1.84 3.12
CA TYR A 45 -7.81 -3.24 3.50
C TYR A 45 -6.63 -3.56 4.40
N LEU A 46 -6.90 -4.24 5.51
CA LEU A 46 -5.91 -4.87 6.35
C LEU A 46 -5.65 -6.28 5.81
N PHE A 47 -4.42 -6.54 5.38
CA PHE A 47 -3.94 -7.84 4.92
C PHE A 47 -3.19 -8.54 6.04
N LEU A 48 -3.59 -9.78 6.31
CA LEU A 48 -2.94 -10.69 7.24
C LEU A 48 -2.20 -11.80 6.46
N LYS A 49 -1.18 -12.39 7.07
CA LYS A 49 -0.33 -13.41 6.43
C LYS A 49 -1.07 -14.73 6.13
N ASP A 50 -2.14 -15.01 6.87
CA ASP A 50 -3.06 -16.13 6.64
C ASP A 50 -3.92 -15.96 5.36
N GLY A 51 -3.77 -14.84 4.65
CA GLY A 51 -4.54 -14.50 3.46
C GLY A 51 -5.88 -13.84 3.79
N ALA A 52 -6.20 -13.62 5.07
CA ALA A 52 -7.37 -12.88 5.46
C ALA A 52 -7.22 -11.40 5.07
N THR A 53 -8.29 -10.86 4.51
CA THR A 53 -8.40 -9.45 4.17
C THR A 53 -9.60 -8.86 4.90
N ILE A 54 -9.38 -7.79 5.64
CA ILE A 54 -10.43 -7.11 6.41
C ILE A 54 -10.54 -5.69 5.85
N GLN A 55 -11.71 -5.32 5.35
CA GLN A 55 -11.97 -3.95 4.94
C GLN A 55 -11.99 -3.06 6.18
N LEU A 56 -11.21 -1.97 6.14
CA LEU A 56 -11.18 -0.97 7.20
C LEU A 56 -12.35 0.01 7.01
N PRO A 57 -12.98 0.45 8.11
CA PRO A 57 -14.10 1.40 8.04
C PRO A 57 -13.66 2.80 7.60
N GLU A 58 -12.37 3.11 7.74
CA GLU A 58 -11.78 4.38 7.36
C GLU A 58 -10.59 4.16 6.43
N ILE A 59 -10.36 5.15 5.57
CA ILE A 59 -9.23 5.17 4.66
C ILE A 59 -7.95 5.50 5.45
N ALA A 60 -6.94 4.64 5.33
CA ALA A 60 -5.67 4.83 6.00
C ALA A 60 -4.86 5.97 5.36
N GLY A 61 -4.85 7.16 5.98
CA GLY A 61 -4.16 8.34 5.45
C GLY A 61 -2.66 8.16 5.17
N ALA A 62 -1.98 7.29 5.93
CA ALA A 62 -0.58 6.94 5.69
C ALA A 62 -0.37 6.36 4.28
N THR A 63 -1.26 5.48 3.83
CA THR A 63 -1.17 4.86 2.49
C THR A 63 -1.29 5.92 1.37
N ILE A 64 -2.10 6.96 1.58
CA ILE A 64 -2.28 8.07 0.63
C ILE A 64 -0.99 8.88 0.53
N LEU A 65 -0.40 9.22 1.68
CA LEU A 65 0.86 9.98 1.70
C LEU A 65 1.98 9.23 0.98
N TRP A 66 2.12 7.93 1.24
CA TRP A 66 3.12 7.09 0.56
C TRP A 66 2.84 6.96 -0.94
N ALA A 67 1.57 6.92 -1.34
CA ALA A 67 1.21 6.89 -2.75
C ALA A 67 1.61 8.17 -3.48
N TRP A 68 1.30 9.33 -2.90
CA TRP A 68 1.69 10.63 -3.45
C TRP A 68 3.20 10.83 -3.46
N LEU A 69 3.90 10.40 -2.40
CA LEU A 69 5.36 10.46 -2.36
C LEU A 69 5.99 9.68 -3.53
N ARG A 70 5.57 8.43 -3.74
CA ARG A 70 6.05 7.57 -4.84
C ARG A 70 5.71 8.17 -6.21
N TYR A 71 4.51 8.73 -6.36
CA TYR A 71 4.10 9.40 -7.59
C TYR A 71 4.98 10.63 -7.89
N ILE A 72 5.19 11.51 -6.91
CA ILE A 72 6.05 12.70 -7.06
C ILE A 72 7.49 12.28 -7.38
N LEU A 73 8.04 11.29 -6.68
CA LEU A 73 9.38 10.76 -6.97
C LEU A 73 9.49 10.22 -8.40
N THR A 74 8.43 9.56 -8.89
CA THR A 74 8.37 9.06 -10.28
C THR A 74 8.38 10.21 -11.28
N LEU A 75 7.65 11.30 -11.02
CA LEU A 75 7.67 12.50 -11.87
C LEU A 75 9.05 13.17 -11.87
N LEU A 76 9.66 13.34 -10.69
CA LEU A 76 10.99 13.93 -10.56
C LEU A 76 12.05 13.09 -11.27
N PHE A 77 11.99 11.78 -11.13
CA PHE A 77 12.86 10.87 -11.87
C PHE A 77 12.67 10.99 -13.39
N GLY A 78 11.42 11.03 -13.87
CA GLY A 78 11.13 11.21 -15.29
C GLY A 78 11.68 12.53 -15.84
N LEU A 79 11.51 13.64 -15.11
CA LEU A 79 12.06 14.95 -15.47
C LEU A 79 13.59 14.94 -15.47
N ALA A 80 14.22 14.34 -14.46
CA ALA A 80 15.68 14.21 -14.38
C ALA A 80 16.23 13.36 -15.53
N LEU A 81 15.55 12.27 -15.88
CA LEU A 81 15.93 11.41 -17.01
C LEU A 81 15.84 12.16 -18.34
N CYS A 82 14.74 12.89 -18.59
CA CYS A 82 14.60 13.71 -19.79
C CYS A 82 15.70 14.79 -19.85
N GLY A 83 15.97 15.48 -18.75
CA GLY A 83 17.05 16.48 -18.67
C GLY A 83 18.43 15.86 -18.92
N CYS A 84 18.69 14.68 -18.38
CA CYS A 84 19.92 13.92 -18.62
C CYS A 84 20.06 13.60 -20.11
N ILE A 85 19.03 13.05 -20.75
CA ILE A 85 19.08 12.71 -22.18
C ILE A 85 19.34 13.97 -23.03
N ILE A 86 18.59 15.05 -22.79
CA ILE A 86 18.73 16.30 -23.55
C ILE A 86 20.13 16.89 -23.40
N THR A 87 20.66 16.95 -22.18
CA THR A 87 21.99 17.52 -21.92
C THR A 87 23.11 16.71 -22.56
N PHE A 88 23.03 15.37 -22.56
CA PHE A 88 23.99 14.53 -23.29
C PHE A 88 23.90 14.63 -24.81
N ILE A 89 22.71 14.94 -25.36
CA ILE A 89 22.54 15.14 -26.81
C ILE A 89 23.08 16.50 -27.25
N VAL A 90 22.82 17.55 -26.46
CA VAL A 90 23.06 18.95 -26.85
C VAL A 90 24.45 19.44 -26.45
N MET A 91 25.00 18.94 -25.34
CA MET A 91 26.25 19.44 -24.77
C MET A 91 27.40 18.46 -24.95
N THR A 92 28.62 18.98 -24.80
CA THR A 92 29.80 18.12 -24.84
C THR A 92 29.99 17.40 -23.52
N THR A 93 30.59 16.22 -23.54
CA THR A 93 30.87 15.45 -22.32
C THR A 93 31.91 16.10 -21.40
N LYS A 94 32.56 17.18 -21.85
CA LYS A 94 33.48 17.99 -21.03
C LYS A 94 32.74 19.00 -20.15
N ASP A 95 31.48 19.30 -20.47
CA ASP A 95 30.65 20.20 -19.68
C ASP A 95 30.21 19.50 -18.39
N VAL A 96 30.08 20.27 -17.30
CA VAL A 96 29.72 19.72 -15.98
C VAL A 96 28.23 19.33 -15.91
N LEU A 97 27.38 20.00 -16.69
CA LEU A 97 25.92 19.86 -16.59
C LEU A 97 25.40 18.44 -16.90
N PRO A 98 25.85 17.72 -17.96
CA PRO A 98 25.45 16.33 -18.21
C PRO A 98 25.75 15.39 -17.03
N TRP A 99 26.89 15.57 -16.37
CA TRP A 99 27.28 14.76 -15.21
C TRP A 99 26.42 15.05 -13.97
N VAL A 100 26.06 16.32 -13.75
CA VAL A 100 25.13 16.71 -12.69
C VAL A 100 23.74 16.11 -12.94
N CYS A 101 23.23 16.19 -14.18
CA CYS A 101 21.96 15.58 -14.55
C CYS A 101 21.97 14.05 -14.37
N LEU A 102 23.08 13.39 -14.72
CA LEU A 102 23.26 11.96 -14.48
C LEU A 102 23.23 11.63 -12.98
N GLY A 103 23.96 12.41 -12.16
CA GLY A 103 23.96 12.25 -10.71
C GLY A 103 22.56 12.40 -10.09
N LEU A 104 21.80 13.41 -10.52
CA LEU A 104 20.41 13.61 -10.08
C LEU A 104 19.50 12.46 -10.52
N CYS A 105 19.67 11.96 -11.75
CA CYS A 105 18.91 10.82 -12.26
C CYS A 105 19.14 9.55 -11.42
N ILE A 106 20.40 9.25 -11.09
CA ILE A 106 20.78 8.13 -10.23
C ILE A 106 20.21 8.32 -8.81
N PHE A 107 20.33 9.53 -8.26
CA PHE A 107 19.79 9.85 -6.93
C PHE A 107 18.29 9.60 -6.85
N PHE A 108 17.49 10.16 -7.76
CA PHE A 108 16.04 9.95 -7.76
C PHE A 108 15.66 8.49 -8.00
N PHE A 109 16.41 7.76 -8.84
CA PHE A 109 16.19 6.33 -9.04
C PHE A 109 16.38 5.52 -7.75
N LEU A 110 17.46 5.78 -7.01
CA LEU A 110 17.74 5.10 -5.75
C LEU A 110 16.70 5.45 -4.67
N VAL A 111 16.31 6.73 -4.55
CA VAL A 111 15.27 7.16 -3.62
C VAL A 111 13.91 6.54 -3.97
N LEU A 112 13.58 6.44 -5.26
CA LEU A 112 12.37 5.79 -5.73
C LEU A 112 12.37 4.30 -5.34
N ILE A 113 13.45 3.56 -5.62
CA ILE A 113 13.59 2.15 -5.20
C ILE A 113 13.44 2.03 -3.68
N ALA A 114 14.15 2.86 -2.92
CA ALA A 114 14.06 2.86 -1.47
C ALA A 114 12.62 3.08 -0.99
N SER A 115 11.86 3.97 -1.63
CA SER A 115 10.45 4.23 -1.27
C SER A 115 9.52 3.04 -1.54
N TYR A 116 9.88 2.14 -2.47
CA TYR A 116 9.12 0.91 -2.76
C TYR A 116 9.52 -0.26 -1.85
N VAL A 117 10.80 -0.35 -1.48
CA VAL A 117 11.32 -1.41 -0.60
C VAL A 117 11.05 -1.09 0.88
N TYR A 118 11.02 0.19 1.24
CA TYR A 118 10.75 0.61 2.60
C TYR A 118 9.35 0.22 3.05
N LYS A 119 9.29 -0.48 4.18
CA LYS A 119 8.06 -0.90 4.85
C LYS A 119 7.76 0.09 6.00
N PRO A 120 6.95 1.13 5.77
CA PRO A 120 6.64 2.09 6.83
C PRO A 120 5.87 1.37 7.95
N LYS A 121 6.39 1.48 9.17
CA LYS A 121 5.79 0.86 10.35
C LYS A 121 4.53 1.62 10.76
N ALA A 122 3.54 0.90 11.26
CA ALA A 122 2.34 1.53 11.83
C ALA A 122 2.72 2.34 13.08
N SER A 123 2.13 3.53 13.23
CA SER A 123 2.14 4.25 14.52
C SER A 123 1.42 3.42 15.59
N GLU A 124 1.82 3.53 16.85
CA GLU A 124 1.16 2.82 17.96
C GLU A 124 -0.34 3.14 18.05
N ALA A 125 -0.75 4.37 17.72
CA ALA A 125 -2.16 4.75 17.66
C ALA A 125 -2.93 3.99 16.56
N ASN A 126 -2.35 3.90 15.35
CA ASN A 126 -2.95 3.17 14.23
C ASN A 126 -2.99 1.66 14.53
N LYS A 127 -1.91 1.12 15.11
CA LYS A 127 -1.82 -0.28 15.53
C LYS A 127 -2.93 -0.63 16.52
N GLN A 128 -3.15 0.19 17.55
CA GLN A 128 -4.24 -0.03 18.50
C GLN A 128 -5.61 0.00 17.82
N LYS A 129 -5.83 0.93 16.89
CA LYS A 129 -7.07 0.99 16.09
C LYS A 129 -7.28 -0.29 15.27
N TYR A 130 -6.25 -0.80 14.61
CA TYR A 130 -6.34 -2.04 13.82
C TYR A 130 -6.56 -3.27 14.70
N LEU A 131 -5.93 -3.34 15.88
CA LEU A 131 -6.14 -4.42 16.85
C LEU A 131 -7.56 -4.43 17.42
N GLN A 132 -8.16 -3.27 17.68
CA GLN A 132 -9.55 -3.18 18.11
C GLN A 132 -10.50 -3.72 17.04
N ILE A 133 -10.28 -3.35 15.77
CA ILE A 133 -11.07 -3.85 14.64
C ILE A 133 -10.92 -5.37 14.51
N LEU A 134 -9.69 -5.89 14.62
CA LEU A 134 -9.42 -7.34 14.63
C LEU A 134 -10.16 -8.07 15.75
N GLY A 135 -10.10 -7.54 16.98
CA GLY A 135 -10.80 -8.11 18.13
C GLY A 135 -12.32 -8.16 17.94
N HIS A 136 -12.92 -7.08 17.40
CA HIS A 136 -14.34 -7.07 17.08
C HIS A 136 -14.73 -8.10 16.01
N VAL A 137 -13.92 -8.24 14.96
CA VAL A 137 -14.16 -9.21 13.88
C VAL A 137 -13.97 -10.66 14.38
N GLN A 138 -13.01 -10.90 15.27
CA GLN A 138 -12.75 -12.22 15.84
C GLN A 138 -13.85 -12.66 16.82
N HIS A 139 -14.36 -11.73 17.65
CA HIS A 139 -15.52 -11.99 18.51
C HIS A 139 -16.82 -12.23 17.71
N SER A 140 -16.99 -11.56 16.58
CA SER A 140 -18.15 -11.79 15.69
C SER A 140 -18.11 -13.14 14.98
N LYS A 141 -16.96 -13.81 14.91
CA LYS A 141 -16.78 -15.14 14.28
C LYS A 141 -16.85 -16.30 15.27
N ILE A 142 -17.13 -16.07 16.55
CA ILE A 142 -17.40 -17.16 17.49
C ILE A 142 -18.70 -17.85 17.05
N PRO A 143 -18.67 -19.13 16.65
CA PRO A 143 -19.89 -19.83 16.27
C PRO A 143 -20.75 -19.98 17.52
N VAL A 144 -22.06 -19.73 17.36
CA VAL A 144 -23.09 -20.16 18.30
C VAL A 144 -22.78 -21.61 18.66
N GLN A 145 -22.41 -21.85 19.93
CA GLN A 145 -22.34 -23.20 20.46
C GLN A 145 -23.67 -23.86 20.14
N ALA A 146 -23.62 -24.94 19.37
CA ALA A 146 -24.75 -25.83 19.22
C ALA A 146 -25.12 -26.30 20.63
N SER A 147 -26.19 -25.70 21.16
CA SER A 147 -26.83 -26.08 22.40
C SER A 147 -27.08 -27.58 22.37
N GLU A 148 -26.68 -28.25 23.45
CA GLU A 148 -26.92 -29.65 23.76
C GLU A 148 -28.25 -30.16 23.19
N ALA A 149 -28.16 -31.19 22.33
CA ALA A 149 -29.32 -31.99 21.98
C ALA A 149 -29.63 -32.91 23.16
N ASP A 150 -30.80 -32.65 23.76
CA ASP A 150 -31.49 -33.47 24.75
C ASP A 150 -31.50 -34.98 24.39
N PRO A 151 -31.22 -35.89 25.33
CA PRO A 151 -31.18 -37.33 25.07
C PRO A 151 -32.55 -37.98 25.31
N LEU A 152 -33.58 -37.66 24.52
CA LEU A 152 -34.88 -38.33 24.65
C LEU A 152 -35.62 -38.33 23.31
N LEU A 153 -35.55 -39.45 22.58
CA LEU A 153 -36.65 -40.06 21.81
C LEU A 153 -36.11 -41.25 20.99
N ALA A 154 -36.11 -42.42 21.61
CA ALA A 154 -36.19 -43.68 20.86
C ALA A 154 -37.64 -43.88 20.41
N PRO A 155 -37.89 -44.35 19.17
CA PRO A 155 -39.10 -45.09 18.88
C PRO A 155 -38.76 -46.58 18.76
N SER A 156 -39.40 -47.35 19.64
CA SER A 156 -39.77 -48.73 19.39
C SER A 156 -40.62 -48.83 18.12
N VAL A 157 -40.18 -49.60 17.12
CA VAL A 157 -40.90 -50.70 16.43
C VAL A 157 -39.86 -51.51 15.67
#